data_AF-A0A523FV35-F1
#
_entry.id   AF-A0A523FV35-F1
#
_cell.length_a   1.000
_cell.length_b   1.000
_cell.length_c   1.000
_cell.angle_alpha   90.00
_cell.angle_beta   90.00
_cell.angle_gamma   90.00
#
_symmetry.space_group_name_H-M   'P 1'
#
loop_
_entity.id
_entity.type
_entity.pdbx_description
1 polymer ?
#
loop_
_entity_poly.entity_id
_entity_poly.type
_entity_poly.pdbx_seq_one_letter_code
_entity_poly.pdbx_strand_id
1 'polypeptide(L)'
;MFTDAEDKRECRRIKRKLRRIREVGNQPQPVFVLAHLMVPHDPIVMNAAGQCLDKPIFYHNKHTSTLNKSRIKTAHWDAFKAGYIEYLKYFNSAILRTIDEQLKRRGETGRKLLFVIQSDEGPYPKSMRDAMNQYHHSRFSRQEVRMKFGIINALLLPKALRRGRPKLTTPVNNWRVIFNALTGSKIELLPDKVFSYPSEKKIFDFCEITDIVTNPEAAPTCKNR
;
A
#
# COMPACT_ATOMS: atom_id res chain seq x y z
N MET A 1 16.99 14.40 8.16
CA MET A 1 18.25 13.63 8.16
C MET A 1 17.98 12.45 9.05
N PHE A 2 18.03 11.21 8.55
CA PHE A 2 17.82 10.04 9.37
C PHE A 2 19.20 9.42 9.65
N THR A 3 19.49 9.15 10.92
CA THR A 3 20.73 8.52 11.42
C THR A 3 20.67 7.00 11.23
N ASP A 4 21.82 6.31 11.18
CA ASP A 4 21.86 4.81 11.15
C ASP A 4 21.05 4.19 12.31
N ALA A 5 20.99 4.90 13.45
CA ALA A 5 20.17 4.53 14.59
C ALA A 5 18.66 4.64 14.29
N GLU A 6 18.23 5.62 13.48
CA GLU A 6 16.85 5.87 13.01
C GLU A 6 16.33 4.80 12.06
N ASP A 7 17.18 4.32 11.16
CA ASP A 7 16.74 3.34 10.17
C ASP A 7 16.65 1.93 10.78
N LYS A 8 17.56 1.58 11.70
CA LYS A 8 17.40 0.43 12.58
C LYS A 8 16.21 0.61 13.54
N ARG A 9 15.80 1.84 13.87
CA ARG A 9 14.55 2.11 14.61
C ARG A 9 13.34 1.76 13.72
N GLU A 10 13.32 2.10 12.44
CA GLU A 10 12.16 1.83 11.57
C GLU A 10 11.93 0.33 11.34
N CYS A 11 12.98 -0.42 11.01
CA CYS A 11 12.90 -1.87 10.88
C CYS A 11 12.31 -2.52 12.16
N ARG A 12 12.85 -2.15 13.33
CA ARG A 12 12.35 -2.64 14.64
C ARG A 12 10.92 -2.19 14.92
N ARG A 13 10.54 -0.97 14.53
CA ARG A 13 9.19 -0.42 14.70
C ARG A 13 8.18 -1.24 13.92
N ILE A 14 8.47 -1.58 12.67
CA ILE A 14 7.58 -2.38 11.82
C ILE A 14 7.44 -3.80 12.36
N LYS A 15 8.53 -4.45 12.74
CA LYS A 15 8.50 -5.79 13.38
C LYS A 15 7.65 -5.78 14.66
N ARG A 16 7.80 -4.74 15.50
CA ARG A 16 7.00 -4.58 16.72
C ARG A 16 5.52 -4.37 16.42
N LYS A 17 5.18 -3.54 15.42
CA LYS A 17 3.77 -3.33 15.02
C LYS A 17 3.13 -4.63 14.52
N LEU A 18 3.81 -5.37 13.64
CA LEU A 18 3.34 -6.68 13.16
C LEU A 18 3.12 -7.68 14.30
N ARG A 19 4.07 -7.76 15.23
CA ARG A 19 3.92 -8.60 16.43
C ARG A 19 2.72 -8.15 17.26
N ARG A 20 2.52 -6.84 17.46
CA ARG A 20 1.40 -6.32 18.25
C ARG A 20 0.04 -6.60 17.61
N ILE A 21 -0.08 -6.51 16.28
CA ILE A 21 -1.30 -6.88 15.53
C ILE A 21 -1.67 -8.35 15.80
N ARG A 22 -0.66 -9.23 15.83
CA ARG A 22 -0.85 -10.65 16.12
C ARG A 22 -1.27 -10.90 17.58
N GLU A 23 -0.67 -10.18 18.52
CA GLU A 23 -0.95 -10.32 19.97
C GLU A 23 -2.30 -9.75 20.38
N VAL A 24 -2.70 -8.59 19.84
CA VAL A 24 -3.96 -7.92 20.23
C VAL A 24 -5.18 -8.76 19.87
N GLY A 25 -5.06 -9.65 18.89
CA GLY A 25 -6.10 -10.63 18.57
C GLY A 25 -6.37 -11.67 19.67
N ASN A 26 -5.55 -11.74 20.71
CA ASN A 26 -5.69 -12.73 21.79
C ASN A 26 -6.57 -12.25 22.96
N GLN A 27 -7.15 -11.05 22.86
CA GLN A 27 -8.03 -10.52 23.90
C GLN A 27 -9.37 -11.29 23.97
N PRO A 28 -9.90 -11.56 25.18
CA PRO A 28 -11.17 -12.28 25.33
C PRO A 28 -12.36 -11.49 24.75
N GLN A 29 -12.34 -10.15 24.86
CA GLN A 29 -13.35 -9.25 24.31
C GLN A 29 -13.16 -8.91 22.82
N PRO A 30 -14.23 -8.59 22.07
CA PRO A 30 -14.18 -7.92 20.76
C PRO A 30 -13.16 -6.78 20.73
N VAL A 31 -12.30 -6.76 19.70
CA VAL A 31 -11.35 -5.67 19.48
C VAL A 31 -11.45 -5.18 18.05
N PHE A 32 -11.41 -3.86 17.89
CA PHE A 32 -11.22 -3.19 16.62
C PHE A 32 -9.78 -2.68 16.56
N VAL A 33 -9.06 -3.02 15.49
CA VAL A 33 -7.63 -2.68 15.36
C VAL A 33 -7.43 -1.97 14.04
N LEU A 34 -7.00 -0.71 14.12
CA LEU A 34 -6.44 0.03 12.99
C LEU A 34 -4.92 0.01 13.11
N ALA A 35 -4.25 -0.53 12.10
CA ALA A 35 -2.79 -0.62 12.09
C ALA A 35 -2.22 0.05 10.83
N HIS A 36 -1.56 1.19 11.05
CA HIS A 36 -0.85 1.90 9.98
C HIS A 36 0.63 1.47 9.94
N LEU A 37 1.07 0.93 8.81
CA LEU A 37 2.40 0.38 8.59
C LEU A 37 3.09 1.12 7.44
N MET A 38 4.32 1.59 7.67
CA MET A 38 5.15 2.24 6.64
C MET A 38 5.86 1.18 5.77
N VAL A 39 5.11 0.18 5.29
CA VAL A 39 5.66 -0.93 4.51
C VAL A 39 5.01 -0.95 3.13
N PRO A 40 5.79 -0.97 2.04
CA PRO A 40 7.26 -0.85 1.92
C PRO A 40 7.69 0.60 1.60
N HIS A 41 7.54 1.53 2.55
CA HIS A 41 7.98 2.92 2.34
C HIS A 41 9.51 3.00 2.23
N ASP A 42 10.03 3.99 1.51
CA ASP A 42 11.47 4.25 1.46
C ASP A 42 11.99 5.00 2.71
N PRO A 43 13.23 4.74 3.16
CA PRO A 43 14.18 3.78 2.60
C PRO A 43 13.82 2.31 2.88
N ILE A 44 14.39 1.41 2.07
CA ILE A 44 14.30 -0.03 2.35
C ILE A 44 15.23 -0.35 3.52
N VAL A 45 14.67 -0.90 4.59
CA VAL A 45 15.39 -1.17 5.85
C VAL A 45 15.47 -2.65 6.22
N MET A 46 14.87 -3.54 5.42
CA MET A 46 14.74 -4.96 5.76
C MET A 46 14.70 -5.86 4.53
N ASN A 47 15.29 -7.06 4.63
CA ASN A 47 15.26 -8.09 3.59
C ASN A 47 14.08 -9.08 3.78
N ALA A 48 13.92 -10.05 2.87
CA ALA A 48 12.82 -11.02 2.93
C ALA A 48 12.84 -11.92 4.18
N ALA A 49 14.01 -12.16 4.78
CA ALA A 49 14.14 -12.91 6.03
C ALA A 49 13.71 -12.10 7.27
N GLY A 50 13.42 -10.80 7.11
CA GLY A 50 13.07 -9.92 8.23
C GLY A 50 14.28 -9.43 9.03
N GLN A 51 15.49 -9.56 8.46
CA GLN A 51 16.70 -9.00 9.03
C GLN A 51 16.80 -7.53 8.63
N CYS A 52 17.10 -6.68 9.62
CA CYS A 52 17.33 -5.27 9.34
C CYS A 52 18.61 -5.14 8.52
N LEU A 53 18.59 -4.33 7.48
CA LEU A 53 19.79 -4.01 6.72
C LEU A 53 20.73 -3.16 7.56
N ASP A 54 22.04 -3.39 7.43
CA ASP A 54 23.02 -2.54 8.10
C ASP A 54 23.07 -1.13 7.51
N LYS A 55 22.78 -1.01 6.20
CA LYS A 55 22.61 0.26 5.50
C LYS A 55 21.26 0.26 4.76
N PRO A 56 20.45 1.32 4.89
CA PRO A 56 19.20 1.42 4.17
C PRO A 56 19.46 1.62 2.67
N ILE A 57 18.54 1.11 1.83
CA ILE A 57 18.58 1.37 0.40
C ILE A 57 17.65 2.54 0.09
N PHE A 58 18.25 3.65 -0.36
CA PHE A 58 17.54 4.82 -0.86
C PHE A 58 17.48 4.80 -2.38
N TYR A 59 16.41 5.36 -2.96
CA TYR A 59 16.38 5.60 -4.41
C TYR A 59 17.42 6.65 -4.85
N HIS A 60 17.49 7.78 -4.12
CA HIS A 60 18.52 8.81 -4.33
C HIS A 60 19.47 8.83 -3.14
N ASN A 61 20.75 8.54 -3.39
CA ASN A 61 21.79 8.80 -2.40
C ASN A 61 22.15 10.28 -2.46
N LYS A 62 21.99 11.03 -1.36
CA LYS A 62 22.33 12.46 -1.29
C LYS A 62 23.84 12.74 -1.50
N HIS A 63 24.69 11.71 -1.51
CA HIS A 63 26.13 11.83 -1.69
C HIS A 63 26.65 11.63 -3.12
N THR A 64 25.80 11.27 -4.10
CA THR A 64 26.27 11.09 -5.49
C THR A 64 26.23 12.40 -6.27
N SER A 65 27.19 13.30 -5.99
CA SER A 65 27.25 14.61 -6.66
C SER A 65 28.10 14.65 -7.95
N THR A 66 28.90 13.64 -8.31
CA THR A 66 30.01 13.92 -9.27
C THR A 66 30.33 12.95 -10.40
N LEU A 67 29.69 11.80 -10.61
CA LEU A 67 30.03 10.95 -11.77
C LEU A 67 28.81 10.33 -12.47
N ASN A 68 28.87 10.28 -13.81
CA ASN A 68 27.98 9.65 -14.78
C ASN A 68 26.53 9.38 -14.32
N LYS A 69 25.72 10.45 -14.24
CA LYS A 69 24.39 10.48 -13.61
C LYS A 69 23.42 9.41 -14.12
N SER A 70 23.51 8.96 -15.38
CA SER A 70 22.55 7.99 -15.95
C SER A 70 22.78 6.56 -15.46
N ARG A 71 24.01 6.05 -15.55
CA ARG A 71 24.35 4.68 -15.11
C ARG A 71 24.17 4.50 -13.60
N ILE A 72 24.54 5.50 -12.81
CA ILE A 72 24.33 5.50 -11.35
C ILE A 72 22.84 5.47 -10.99
N LYS A 73 22.00 6.28 -11.68
CA LYS A 73 20.55 6.27 -11.46
C LYS A 73 19.91 4.92 -11.78
N THR A 74 20.34 4.24 -12.84
CA THR A 74 19.83 2.90 -13.18
C THR A 74 20.23 1.88 -12.12
N ALA A 75 21.51 1.82 -11.72
CA ALA A 75 21.96 0.90 -10.69
C ALA A 75 21.25 1.13 -9.34
N HIS A 76 21.00 2.38 -8.97
CA HIS A 76 20.21 2.72 -7.77
C HIS A 76 18.75 2.28 -7.89
N TRP A 77 18.13 2.47 -9.06
CA TRP A 77 16.76 1.99 -9.29
C TRP A 77 16.65 0.48 -9.16
N ASP A 78 17.56 -0.27 -9.77
CA ASP A 78 17.52 -1.73 -9.74
C ASP A 78 17.72 -2.27 -8.32
N ALA A 79 18.68 -1.71 -7.57
CA ALA A 79 18.88 -2.03 -6.16
C ALA A 79 17.66 -1.67 -5.29
N PHE A 80 17.09 -0.48 -5.50
CA PHE A 80 15.89 -0.04 -4.78
C PHE A 80 14.69 -0.95 -5.07
N LYS A 81 14.44 -1.27 -6.36
CA LYS A 81 13.37 -2.16 -6.79
C LYS A 81 13.53 -3.56 -6.23
N ALA A 82 14.75 -4.12 -6.24
CA ALA A 82 15.03 -5.41 -5.64
C ALA A 82 14.78 -5.39 -4.12
N GLY A 83 15.27 -4.36 -3.42
CA GLY A 83 15.04 -4.19 -1.99
C GLY A 83 13.54 -4.03 -1.65
N TYR A 84 12.79 -3.28 -2.45
CA TYR A 84 11.34 -3.12 -2.31
C TYR A 84 10.61 -4.48 -2.37
N ILE A 85 10.98 -5.33 -3.32
CA ILE A 85 10.40 -6.68 -3.48
C ILE A 85 10.74 -7.56 -2.27
N GLU A 86 12.00 -7.53 -1.80
CA GLU A 86 12.42 -8.29 -0.61
C GLU A 86 11.66 -7.85 0.65
N TYR A 87 11.46 -6.54 0.83
CA TYR A 87 10.67 -6.01 1.93
C TYR A 87 9.21 -6.50 1.86
N LEU A 88 8.60 -6.44 0.67
CA LEU A 88 7.24 -6.96 0.47
C LEU A 88 7.13 -8.46 0.74
N LYS A 89 8.11 -9.27 0.36
CA LYS A 89 8.13 -10.72 0.67
C LYS A 89 8.05 -10.95 2.18
N TYR A 90 8.87 -10.25 2.96
CA TYR A 90 8.81 -10.35 4.42
C TYR A 90 7.42 -9.97 4.96
N PHE A 91 6.88 -8.83 4.53
CA PHE A 91 5.59 -8.35 4.97
C PHE A 91 4.46 -9.32 4.64
N ASN A 92 4.42 -9.82 3.40
CA ASN A 92 3.44 -10.81 2.96
C ASN A 92 3.51 -12.06 3.82
N SER A 93 4.70 -12.60 4.07
CA SER A 93 4.84 -13.78 4.93
C SER A 93 4.41 -13.49 6.38
N ALA A 94 4.74 -12.32 6.93
CA ALA A 94 4.38 -11.95 8.30
C ALA A 94 2.87 -11.73 8.48
N ILE A 95 2.22 -11.09 7.50
CA ILE A 95 0.78 -10.81 7.57
C ILE A 95 -0.04 -12.06 7.32
N LEU A 96 0.37 -12.93 6.38
CA LEU A 96 -0.30 -14.21 6.15
C LEU A 96 -0.24 -15.11 7.39
N ARG A 97 0.94 -15.26 8.01
CA ARG A 97 1.05 -15.98 9.29
C ARG A 97 0.14 -15.40 10.38
N THR A 98 0.04 -14.07 10.44
CA THR A 98 -0.87 -13.41 11.39
C THR A 98 -2.32 -13.78 11.10
N ILE A 99 -2.75 -13.74 9.83
CA ILE A 99 -4.10 -14.11 9.42
C ILE A 99 -4.38 -15.60 9.73
N ASP A 100 -3.45 -16.50 9.41
CA ASP A 100 -3.60 -17.94 9.64
C ASP A 100 -3.73 -18.28 11.12
N GLU A 101 -2.86 -17.71 11.97
CA GLU A 101 -2.94 -17.88 13.41
C GLU A 101 -4.25 -17.34 13.98
N GLN A 102 -4.73 -16.19 13.49
CA GLN A 102 -6.01 -15.62 13.92
C GLN A 102 -7.18 -16.49 13.46
N LEU A 103 -7.19 -16.95 12.21
CA LEU A 103 -8.22 -17.83 11.66
C LEU A 103 -8.34 -19.13 12.46
N LYS A 104 -7.21 -19.77 12.79
CA LYS A 104 -7.18 -20.99 13.62
C LYS A 104 -7.86 -20.75 14.97
N ARG A 105 -7.43 -19.72 15.71
CA ARG A 105 -8.00 -19.37 17.03
C ARG A 105 -9.48 -19.02 16.96
N ARG A 106 -9.91 -18.35 15.90
CA ARG A 106 -11.31 -18.02 15.64
C ARG A 106 -12.16 -19.25 15.33
N GLY A 107 -11.57 -20.25 14.69
CA GLY A 107 -12.18 -21.58 14.55
C GLY A 107 -12.41 -22.26 15.90
N GLU A 108 -11.40 -22.24 16.79
CA GLU A 108 -11.45 -22.85 18.13
C GLU A 108 -12.46 -22.15 19.06
N THR A 109 -12.56 -20.82 18.98
CA THR A 109 -13.41 -20.00 19.87
C THR A 109 -14.80 -19.68 19.28
N GLY A 110 -15.06 -20.03 18.01
CA GLY A 110 -16.28 -19.68 17.28
C GLY A 110 -16.41 -18.20 16.88
N ARG A 111 -15.51 -17.33 17.35
CA ARG A 111 -15.54 -15.88 17.11
C ARG A 111 -15.16 -15.55 15.67
N LYS A 112 -15.84 -14.59 15.04
CA LYS A 112 -15.57 -14.23 13.64
C LYS A 112 -14.35 -13.32 13.49
N LEU A 113 -13.63 -13.48 12.37
CA LEU A 113 -12.56 -12.59 11.94
C LEU A 113 -13.04 -11.74 10.76
N LEU A 114 -12.85 -10.43 10.89
CA LEU A 114 -12.90 -9.48 9.79
C LEU A 114 -11.50 -8.90 9.64
N PHE A 115 -10.95 -8.92 8.43
CA PHE A 115 -9.63 -8.38 8.16
C PHE A 115 -9.64 -7.61 6.85
N VAL A 116 -9.13 -6.38 6.89
CA VAL A 116 -8.98 -5.52 5.72
C VAL A 116 -7.50 -5.18 5.58
N ILE A 117 -6.96 -5.37 4.38
CA ILE A 117 -5.67 -4.82 3.98
C ILE A 117 -5.88 -3.88 2.80
N GLN A 118 -5.37 -2.68 2.94
CA GLN A 118 -5.52 -1.60 1.98
C GLN A 118 -4.21 -0.81 1.95
N SER A 119 -3.63 -0.63 0.77
CA SER A 119 -2.57 0.38 0.58
C SER A 119 -3.19 1.77 0.52
N ASP A 120 -2.51 2.75 1.07
CA ASP A 120 -2.82 4.17 0.86
C ASP A 120 -2.49 4.58 -0.58
N GLU A 121 -1.34 4.15 -1.08
CA GLU A 121 -0.88 4.38 -2.45
C GLU A 121 0.00 3.22 -2.97
N GLY A 122 0.25 3.22 -4.28
CA GLY A 122 1.26 2.39 -4.91
C GLY A 122 2.63 3.07 -4.94
N PRO A 123 3.71 2.34 -5.30
CA PRO A 123 5.05 2.92 -5.33
C PRO A 123 5.17 3.99 -6.42
N TYR A 124 5.98 5.01 -6.15
CA TYR A 124 6.40 5.96 -7.18
C TYR A 124 7.18 5.25 -8.29
N PRO A 125 6.72 5.32 -9.55
CA PRO A 125 7.48 4.83 -10.70
C PRO A 125 8.80 5.57 -10.89
N LYS A 126 9.76 4.95 -11.58
CA LYS A 126 11.10 5.53 -11.78
C LYS A 126 11.05 6.95 -12.35
N SER A 127 10.25 7.17 -13.39
CA SER A 127 10.09 8.49 -14.01
C SER A 127 9.58 9.54 -13.03
N MET A 128 8.61 9.18 -12.19
CA MET A 128 8.04 10.06 -11.16
C MET A 128 9.06 10.39 -10.08
N ARG A 129 9.86 9.41 -9.65
CA ARG A 129 10.95 9.64 -8.68
C ARG A 129 12.10 10.48 -9.25
N ASP A 130 12.37 10.35 -10.55
CA ASP A 130 13.35 11.18 -11.26
C ASP A 130 12.84 12.62 -11.47
N ALA A 131 11.53 12.80 -11.58
CA ALA A 131 10.86 14.06 -11.86
C ALA A 131 10.10 14.65 -10.65
N MET A 132 10.50 14.31 -9.41
CA MET A 132 9.69 14.57 -8.20
C MET A 132 9.28 16.05 -8.03
N ASN A 133 10.10 17.01 -8.48
CA ASN A 133 9.80 18.45 -8.43
C ASN A 133 9.07 19.00 -9.68
N GLN A 134 8.67 18.12 -10.60
CA GLN A 134 8.03 18.46 -11.87
C GLN A 134 6.91 17.46 -12.21
N TYR A 135 6.22 16.97 -11.17
CA TYR A 135 5.10 16.07 -11.33
C TYR A 135 4.04 16.70 -12.26
N HIS A 136 3.76 16.02 -13.36
CA HIS A 136 2.64 16.33 -14.23
C HIS A 136 2.03 15.02 -14.73
N HIS A 137 0.74 14.78 -14.49
CA HIS A 137 0.15 13.44 -14.71
C HIS A 137 0.36 12.94 -16.15
N SER A 138 0.33 13.85 -17.13
CA SER A 138 0.43 13.50 -18.56
C SER A 138 1.79 12.97 -18.97
N ARG A 139 2.79 13.07 -18.09
CA ARG A 139 4.15 12.55 -18.33
C ARG A 139 4.28 11.05 -17.99
N PHE A 140 3.27 10.45 -17.35
CA PHE A 140 3.34 9.06 -16.93
C PHE A 140 2.59 8.16 -17.91
N SER A 141 3.23 7.04 -18.25
CA SER A 141 2.58 5.98 -19.01
C SER A 141 1.42 5.36 -18.23
N ARG A 142 0.50 4.69 -18.94
CA ARG A 142 -0.61 3.95 -18.29
C ARG A 142 -0.10 2.95 -17.25
N GLN A 143 1.00 2.27 -17.52
CA GLN A 143 1.60 1.31 -16.59
C GLN A 143 2.09 2.00 -15.30
N GLU A 144 2.63 3.19 -15.41
CA GLU A 144 3.12 3.98 -14.28
C GLU A 144 1.98 4.57 -13.45
N VAL A 145 0.90 5.03 -14.10
CA VAL A 145 -0.35 5.40 -13.41
C VAL A 145 -0.93 4.19 -12.68
N ARG A 146 -1.02 3.02 -13.34
CA ARG A 146 -1.45 1.77 -12.70
C ARG A 146 -0.55 1.37 -11.54
N MET A 147 0.76 1.55 -11.66
CA MET A 147 1.70 1.27 -10.57
C MET A 147 1.45 2.17 -9.36
N LYS A 148 1.15 3.46 -9.58
CA LYS A 148 0.92 4.43 -8.50
C LYS A 148 -0.47 4.32 -7.86
N PHE A 149 -1.51 4.07 -8.64
CA PHE A 149 -2.91 4.10 -8.19
C PHE A 149 -3.55 2.71 -8.04
N GLY A 150 -2.98 1.68 -8.66
CA GLY A 150 -3.40 0.29 -8.55
C GLY A 150 -2.90 -0.33 -7.24
N ILE A 151 -3.64 -0.08 -6.17
CA ILE A 151 -3.32 -0.51 -4.81
C ILE A 151 -3.88 -1.89 -4.47
N ILE A 152 -3.24 -2.58 -3.52
CA ILE A 152 -3.86 -3.75 -2.88
C ILE A 152 -5.07 -3.28 -2.06
N ASN A 153 -6.21 -3.91 -2.30
CA ASN A 153 -7.42 -3.79 -1.50
C ASN A 153 -8.06 -5.17 -1.33
N ALA A 154 -7.92 -5.79 -0.16
CA ALA A 154 -8.42 -7.13 0.10
C ALA A 154 -9.13 -7.23 1.45
N LEU A 155 -10.28 -7.91 1.43
CA LEU A 155 -11.18 -8.05 2.58
C LEU A 155 -11.44 -9.53 2.84
N LEU A 156 -11.00 -10.02 3.98
CA LEU A 156 -11.42 -11.30 4.53
C LEU A 156 -12.65 -11.07 5.42
N LEU A 157 -13.78 -11.61 4.99
CA LEU A 157 -15.06 -11.41 5.64
C LEU A 157 -15.74 -12.75 5.93
N PRO A 158 -16.44 -12.89 7.07
CA PRO A 158 -17.22 -14.08 7.39
C PRO A 158 -18.21 -14.40 6.27
N LYS A 159 -18.49 -15.70 6.04
CA LYS A 159 -19.37 -16.17 4.95
C LYS A 159 -20.72 -15.46 4.93
N ALA A 160 -21.33 -15.25 6.10
CA ALA A 160 -22.60 -14.54 6.24
C ALA A 160 -22.55 -13.10 5.69
N LEU A 161 -21.42 -12.41 5.81
CA LEU A 161 -21.24 -11.02 5.35
C LEU A 161 -20.79 -10.91 3.89
N ARG A 162 -20.61 -12.05 3.18
CA ARG A 162 -20.20 -12.07 1.77
C ARG A 162 -21.37 -12.07 0.79
N ARG A 163 -22.54 -12.59 1.19
CA ARG A 163 -23.67 -12.78 0.28
C ARG A 163 -24.25 -11.44 -0.18
N GLY A 164 -24.48 -11.30 -1.49
CA GLY A 164 -25.13 -10.11 -2.06
C GLY A 164 -24.26 -8.85 -2.06
N ARG A 165 -22.96 -8.96 -1.78
CA ARG A 165 -22.06 -7.80 -1.82
C ARG A 165 -21.74 -7.40 -3.26
N PRO A 166 -21.70 -6.09 -3.57
CA PRO A 166 -21.16 -5.61 -4.84
C PRO A 166 -19.68 -5.97 -5.00
N LYS A 167 -19.24 -6.10 -6.26
CA LYS A 167 -17.81 -6.15 -6.59
C LYS A 167 -17.23 -4.76 -6.34
N LEU A 168 -16.26 -4.66 -5.44
CA LEU A 168 -15.54 -3.42 -5.18
C LEU A 168 -14.29 -3.36 -6.06
N THR A 169 -14.13 -2.27 -6.79
CA THR A 169 -12.94 -1.97 -7.61
C THR A 169 -12.05 -0.89 -6.99
N THR A 170 -12.57 -0.16 -5.99
CA THR A 170 -11.83 0.83 -5.19
C THR A 170 -12.08 0.62 -3.69
N PRO A 171 -11.24 1.17 -2.79
CA PRO A 171 -11.47 1.04 -1.34
C PRO A 171 -12.59 1.94 -0.80
N VAL A 172 -13.15 2.86 -1.60
CA VAL A 172 -14.08 3.91 -1.13
C VAL A 172 -15.30 3.34 -0.39
N ASN A 173 -15.71 2.13 -0.75
CA ASN A 173 -16.89 1.46 -0.24
C ASN A 173 -16.58 0.36 0.80
N ASN A 174 -15.32 0.12 1.15
CA ASN A 174 -14.93 -0.97 2.08
C ASN A 174 -15.73 -0.93 3.38
N TRP A 175 -15.68 0.21 4.08
CA TRP A 175 -16.34 0.37 5.37
C TRP A 175 -17.85 0.50 5.26
N ARG A 176 -18.37 1.07 4.17
CA ARG A 176 -19.82 1.15 3.91
C ARG A 176 -20.41 -0.26 3.80
N VAL A 177 -19.77 -1.11 3.01
CA VAL A 177 -20.13 -2.52 2.89
C VAL A 177 -20.04 -3.25 4.22
N ILE A 178 -18.95 -3.05 4.97
CA ILE A 178 -18.74 -3.71 6.26
C ILE A 178 -19.82 -3.29 7.27
N PHE A 179 -20.10 -2.00 7.41
CA PHE A 179 -21.07 -1.50 8.36
C PHE A 179 -22.50 -1.90 8.00
N ASN A 180 -22.88 -1.81 6.72
CA ASN A 180 -24.18 -2.31 6.25
C ASN A 180 -24.35 -3.79 6.60
N ALA A 181 -23.30 -4.61 6.37
CA ALA A 181 -23.34 -6.04 6.66
C ALA A 181 -23.39 -6.36 8.16
N LEU A 182 -22.73 -5.56 9.01
CA LEU A 182 -22.67 -5.79 10.47
C LEU A 182 -23.90 -5.26 11.22
N THR A 183 -24.49 -4.17 10.76
CA THR A 183 -25.51 -3.42 11.52
C THR A 183 -26.89 -3.45 10.87
N GLY A 184 -27.01 -3.93 9.63
CA GLY A 184 -28.24 -3.81 8.84
C GLY A 184 -28.54 -2.39 8.37
N SER A 185 -27.60 -1.44 8.56
CA SER A 185 -27.72 -0.09 8.02
C SER A 185 -27.76 -0.10 6.49
N LYS A 186 -28.27 1.01 5.93
CA LYS A 186 -28.43 1.24 4.50
C LYS A 186 -27.59 2.43 4.06
N ILE A 187 -26.31 2.43 4.43
CA ILE A 187 -25.36 3.44 4.00
C ILE A 187 -25.24 3.34 2.48
N GLU A 188 -25.56 4.43 1.79
CA GLU A 188 -25.44 4.52 0.32
C GLU A 188 -23.99 4.30 -0.12
N LEU A 189 -23.82 3.53 -1.20
CA LEU A 189 -22.52 3.27 -1.80
C LEU A 189 -22.14 4.43 -2.74
N LEU A 190 -20.86 4.78 -2.74
CA LEU A 190 -20.34 5.80 -3.64
C LEU A 190 -19.90 5.16 -4.97
N PRO A 191 -19.82 5.94 -6.06
CA PRO A 191 -19.20 5.47 -7.28
C PRO A 191 -17.76 5.01 -7.03
N ASP A 192 -17.42 3.82 -7.54
CA ASP A 192 -16.07 3.29 -7.51
C ASP A 192 -15.19 4.02 -8.55
N LYS A 193 -14.66 5.18 -8.15
CA LYS A 193 -13.88 6.07 -9.01
C LYS A 193 -12.50 6.33 -8.44
N VAL A 194 -11.53 6.50 -9.34
CA VAL A 194 -10.16 6.89 -8.99
C VAL A 194 -9.87 8.25 -9.59
N PHE A 195 -9.34 9.16 -8.78
CA PHE A 195 -8.97 10.50 -9.21
C PHE A 195 -7.48 10.75 -9.03
N SER A 196 -6.92 11.53 -9.94
CA SER A 196 -5.59 12.12 -9.84
C SER A 196 -5.71 13.64 -9.97
N TYR A 197 -4.60 14.36 -9.84
CA TYR A 197 -4.51 15.80 -10.09
C TYR A 197 -3.42 16.11 -11.13
N PRO A 198 -3.52 17.20 -11.91
CA PRO A 198 -2.57 17.57 -12.95
C PRO A 198 -1.15 17.79 -12.48
N SER A 199 -0.98 18.54 -11.39
CA SER A 199 0.33 18.92 -10.85
C SER A 199 0.21 19.33 -9.38
N GLU A 200 1.33 19.44 -8.68
CA GLU A 200 1.36 19.90 -7.28
C GLU A 200 0.80 21.32 -7.08
N LYS A 201 0.74 22.14 -8.16
CA LYS A 201 0.12 23.47 -8.12
C LYS A 201 -1.39 23.46 -8.36
N LYS A 202 -1.94 22.31 -8.77
CA LYS A 202 -3.33 22.12 -9.20
C LYS A 202 -3.96 20.92 -8.49
N ILE A 203 -3.71 20.76 -7.18
CA ILE A 203 -4.16 19.60 -6.40
C ILE A 203 -5.68 19.46 -6.27
N PHE A 204 -6.43 20.54 -6.51
CA PHE A 204 -7.90 20.54 -6.48
C PHE A 204 -8.53 20.34 -7.87
N ASP A 205 -7.74 20.36 -8.94
CA ASP A 205 -8.23 20.16 -10.31
C ASP A 205 -8.33 18.66 -10.60
N PHE A 206 -9.21 17.96 -9.89
CA PHE A 206 -9.31 16.51 -9.97
C PHE A 206 -9.66 16.03 -11.38
N CYS A 207 -9.05 14.91 -11.73
CA CYS A 207 -9.27 14.25 -13.00
C CYS A 207 -9.51 12.76 -12.77
N GLU A 208 -10.60 12.25 -13.34
CA GLU A 208 -10.94 10.83 -13.22
C GLU A 208 -9.99 9.98 -14.07
N ILE A 209 -9.42 8.95 -13.47
CA ILE A 209 -8.48 7.99 -14.07
C ILE A 209 -8.90 6.53 -13.84
N THR A 210 -10.15 6.29 -13.46
CA THR A 210 -10.72 4.97 -13.13
C THR A 210 -10.40 3.94 -14.22
N ASP A 211 -10.64 4.29 -15.47
CA ASP A 211 -10.44 3.38 -16.61
C ASP A 211 -8.97 3.01 -16.82
N ILE A 212 -8.04 3.95 -16.61
CA ILE A 212 -6.60 3.68 -16.75
C ILE A 212 -6.15 2.65 -15.70
N VAL A 213 -6.67 2.76 -14.48
CA VAL A 213 -6.33 1.88 -13.35
C VAL A 213 -6.96 0.50 -13.52
N THR A 214 -8.21 0.44 -13.97
CA THR A 214 -8.99 -0.81 -14.03
C THR A 214 -8.92 -1.53 -15.37
N ASN A 215 -8.69 -0.83 -16.48
CA ASN A 215 -8.66 -1.36 -17.84
C ASN A 215 -7.35 -0.97 -18.59
N PRO A 216 -6.48 -1.93 -18.95
CA PRO A 216 -5.22 -1.65 -19.65
C PRO A 216 -5.38 -0.96 -21.02
N GLU A 217 -6.55 -1.09 -21.65
CA GLU A 217 -6.80 -0.70 -23.05
C GLU A 217 -7.62 0.59 -23.19
N ALA A 218 -8.14 1.13 -22.09
CA ALA A 218 -9.00 2.31 -22.15
C ALA A 218 -8.25 3.59 -22.56
N ALA A 219 -8.93 4.42 -23.35
CA ALA A 219 -8.44 5.75 -23.71
C ALA A 219 -8.36 6.65 -22.46
N PRO A 220 -7.38 7.57 -22.38
CA PRO A 220 -7.29 8.47 -21.24
C PRO A 220 -8.53 9.36 -21.14
N THR A 221 -9.21 9.31 -20.00
CA THR A 221 -10.31 10.21 -19.66
C THR A 221 -9.82 11.60 -19.26
N CYS A 222 -8.54 11.71 -18.86
CA CYS A 222 -7.94 12.97 -18.49
C CYS A 222 -7.38 13.72 -19.70
N LYS A 223 -8.20 14.59 -20.30
CA LYS A 223 -7.71 15.59 -21.25
C LYS A 223 -7.05 16.71 -20.45
N ASN A 224 -5.80 17.03 -20.79
CA ASN A 224 -5.13 18.24 -20.28
C ASN A 224 -6.09 19.43 -20.49
N ARG A 225 -6.65 19.97 -19.41
CA ARG A 225 -7.29 21.29 -19.43
C ARG A 225 -6.21 22.35 -19.25
#